data_AF-A0A3A8P5K1-F1
#
_entry.id   AF-A0A3A8P5K1-F1
#
_cell.length_a   1.000
_cell.length_b   1.000
_cell.length_c   1.000
_cell.angle_alpha   90.00
_cell.angle_beta   90.00
_cell.angle_gamma   90.00
#
_symmetry.space_group_name_H-M   'P 1'
#
loop_
_entity.id
_entity.type
_entity.pdbx_description
1 polymer ?
#
loop_
_entity_poly.entity_id
_entity_poly.type
_entity_poly.pdbx_seq_one_letter_code
_entity_poly.pdbx_strand_id
1 'polypeptide(L)' 'EWALAAGYYDQAHQVREFRALTGLTPGAYVREQAEVGFVQSQQGAGA' A
#
# COMPACT_ATOMS: atom_id res chain seq x y z
N GLU A 1 -13.45 7.84 0.76
CA GLU A 1 -14.02 6.71 1.52
C GLU A 1 -13.08 5.52 1.79
N TRP A 2 -11.79 5.55 1.45
CA TRP A 2 -10.89 4.38 1.56
C TRP A 2 -10.80 3.73 2.95
N ALA A 3 -10.81 4.50 4.03
CA ALA A 3 -10.80 3.96 5.39
C ALA A 3 -12.06 3.14 5.67
N LEU A 4 -13.24 3.70 5.36
CA LEU A 4 -14.54 3.02 5.52
C LEU A 4 -14.64 1.78 4.63
N ALA A 5 -14.18 1.86 3.37
CA ALA A 5 -14.16 0.74 2.45
C ALA A 5 -13.28 -0.42 2.94
N ALA A 6 -12.23 -0.12 3.72
CA ALA A 6 -11.37 -1.09 4.36
C ALA A 6 -11.85 -1.53 5.75
N GLY A 7 -13.03 -1.09 6.20
CA GLY A 7 -13.63 -1.47 7.48
C GLY A 7 -13.22 -0.60 8.69
N TYR A 8 -12.47 0.48 8.47
CA TYR A 8 -12.09 1.40 9.53
C TYR A 8 -13.16 2.46 9.78
N TYR A 9 -13.38 2.78 11.05
CA TYR A 9 -14.28 3.85 11.46
C TYR A 9 -13.82 5.23 10.96
N ASP A 10 -12.51 5.49 11.01
CA ASP A 10 -11.92 6.76 10.58
C ASP A 10 -10.53 6.55 9.93
N GLN A 11 -10.06 7.59 9.25
CA GLN A 11 -8.75 7.58 8.60
C GLN A 11 -7.58 7.49 9.61
N ALA A 12 -7.72 8.09 10.79
CA ALA A 12 -6.63 8.16 11.76
C ALA A 12 -6.29 6.77 12.33
N HIS A 13 -7.29 5.93 12.57
CA HIS A 13 -7.12 4.52 12.92
C HIS A 13 -6.40 3.76 11.82
N GLN A 14 -6.87 3.88 10.57
CA GLN A 14 -6.25 3.25 9.41
C GLN A 14 -4.77 3.64 9.25
N VAL A 15 -4.44 4.93 9.39
CA VAL A 15 -3.06 5.41 9.27
C VAL A 15 -2.18 4.89 10.41
N ARG A 16 -2.69 4.82 11.64
CA ARG A 16 -1.92 4.29 12.78
C ARG A 16 -1.57 2.82 12.59
N GLU A 17 -2.54 2.00 12.20
CA GLU A 17 -2.32 0.57 11.95
C GLU A 17 -1.38 0.34 10.76
N PHE A 18 -1.60 1.06 9.66
CA PHE A 18 -0.72 0.98 8.49
C PHE A 18 0.73 1.31 8.84
N ARG A 19 0.96 2.34 9.66
CA ARG A 19 2.30 2.69 10.18
C ARG A 19 2.87 1.60 11.08
N ALA A 20 2.06 0.96 11.91
CA ALA A 20 2.51 -0.11 12.78
C ALA A 20 2.97 -1.35 11.97
N LEU A 21 2.29 -1.66 10.85
CA LEU A 21 2.59 -2.79 10.00
C LEU A 21 3.77 -2.54 9.03
N THR A 22 3.83 -1.34 8.46
CA THR A 22 4.78 -1.03 7.37
C THR A 22 5.94 -0.14 7.80
N GLY A 23 5.85 0.51 8.96
CA GLY A 23 6.76 1.57 9.38
C GLY A 23 6.52 2.93 8.71
N LEU A 24 5.66 2.99 7.68
CA LEU A 24 5.45 4.16 6.83
C LEU A 24 4.01 4.66 6.87
N THR A 25 3.78 5.92 6.52
CA THR A 25 2.41 6.36 6.21
C THR A 25 1.99 5.79 4.85
N PRO A 26 0.68 5.66 4.58
CA PRO A 26 0.20 5.24 3.25
C PRO A 26 0.81 6.08 2.10
N GLY A 27 0.89 7.40 2.28
CA GLY A 27 1.47 8.29 1.26
C GLY A 27 2.97 8.09 1.06
N ALA A 28 3.74 7.83 2.12
CA ALA A 28 5.17 7.54 2.00
C ALA A 28 5.41 6.18 1.33
N TYR A 29 4.62 5.17 1.70
CA TYR A 29 4.68 3.84 1.08
C TYR A 29 4.44 3.89 -0.44
N VAL A 30 3.43 4.65 -0.90
CA VAL A 30 3.16 4.81 -2.34
C VAL A 30 4.32 5.50 -3.06
N ARG A 31 4.94 6.51 -2.44
CA ARG A 31 6.11 7.18 -3.02
C ARG A 31 7.30 6.24 -3.15
N GLU A 32 7.57 5.46 -2.12
CA GLU A 32 8.65 4.48 -2.14
C GLU A 32 8.41 3.43 -3.23
N GLN A 33 7.20 2.88 -3.34
CA GLN A 33 6.84 1.91 -4.40
C GLN A 33 7.02 2.49 -5.81
N ALA A 34 6.73 3.79 -6.00
CA ALA A 34 6.96 4.47 -7.26
C ALA A 34 8.46 4.65 -7.56
N GLU A 35 9.30 4.81 -6.53
CA GLU A 35 10.76 4.95 -6.67
C GLU A 35 11.45 3.61 -6.95
N VAL A 36 11.08 2.53 -6.23
CA VAL A 36 11.73 1.23 -6.42
C VAL A 36 11.31 0.50 -7.70
N GLY A 37 10.21 0.92 -8.33
CA GLY A 37 9.67 0.30 -9.53
C GLY A 37 9.12 -1.11 -9.25
N PHE A 38 8.08 -1.50 -9.99
CA PHE A 38 7.50 -2.84 -9.84
C PHE A 38 8.16 -3.81 -10.83
N VAL A 39 9.01 -4.71 -10.33
CA VAL A 39 9.57 -5.80 -11.14
C VAL A 39 8.59 -6.97 -11.12
N GLN A 40 7.68 -6.99 -12.09
CA GLN A 40 6.89 -8.19 -12.36
C GLN A 40 7.74 -9.14 -13.22
N SER A 41 8.10 -10.31 -12.70
CA SER A 41 8.65 -11.37 -13.54
C SER A 41 7.58 -11.71 -14.58
N GLN A 42 7.88 -11.50 -15.87
CA GLN A 42 6.99 -11.86 -16.96
C GLN A 42 6.76 -13.38 -16.90
N GLN A 43 5.68 -13.84 -16.27
CA GLN A 43 5.23 -15.22 -16.42
C GLN A 43 4.85 -15.42 -17.89
N GLY A 44 5.42 -16.46 -18.48
CA GLY A 44 5.59 -16.60 -19.92
C GLY A 44 4.32 -16.47 -20.76
N ALA A 45 4.36 -15.55 -21.73
CA ALA A 45 3.64 -15.69 -22.98
C ALA A 45 4.50 -16.60 -23.88
N GLY A 46 4.31 -17.91 -23.76
CA GLY A 46 5.11 -18.89 -24.49
C GLY A 46 4.54 -20.31 -24.41
N ALA A 47 3.40 -20.52 -25.06
CA ALA A 47 3.07 -21.64 -25.95
C ALA A 47 1.60 -21.53 -26.38
#